data_AF-A0A2X4YPK4-F1
#
_entry.id   AF-A0A2X4YPK4-F1
#
_cell.length_a   1.000
_cell.length_b   1.000
_cell.length_c   1.000
_cell.angle_alpha   90.00
_cell.angle_beta   90.00
_cell.angle_gamma   90.00
#
_symmetry.space_group_name_H-M   'P 1'
#
loop_
_entity.id
_entity.type
_entity.pdbx_description
1 polymer ?
#
loop_
_entity_poly.entity_id
_entity_poly.type
_entity_poly.pdbx_seq_one_letter_code
_entity_poly.pdbx_strand_id
1 'polypeptide(L)'
;MKTDSLILVLILWGMPTFIVVRGYLKMNTEDKKSAINDFRSRRFILTTGFINFGAFCAHLGFLFDISIVKIIGLLFFILGGIFIIVNIWNERKISSLFMIILIVIFFVGVWKN
;
A
#
# COMPACT_ATOMS: atom_id res chain seq x y z
N MET A 1 18.07 -2.78 -24.87
CA MET A 1 16.83 -3.34 -24.30
C MET A 1 16.60 -4.72 -24.89
N LYS A 2 16.45 -5.77 -24.06
CA LYS A 2 16.11 -7.11 -24.55
C LYS A 2 14.58 -7.24 -24.62
N THR A 3 14.05 -7.67 -25.76
CA THR A 3 12.60 -7.83 -25.98
C THR A 3 11.97 -8.74 -24.92
N ASP A 4 12.66 -9.80 -24.51
CA ASP A 4 12.18 -10.74 -23.48
C ASP A 4 11.95 -10.05 -22.12
N SER A 5 12.86 -9.14 -21.74
CA SER A 5 12.74 -8.38 -20.49
C SER A 5 11.59 -7.37 -20.53
N LEU A 6 11.30 -6.78 -21.69
CA LEU A 6 10.15 -5.91 -21.88
C LEU A 6 8.84 -6.68 -21.73
N ILE A 7 8.75 -7.86 -22.35
CA ILE A 7 7.58 -8.74 -22.24
C ILE A 7 7.32 -9.10 -20.77
N LEU A 8 8.37 -9.43 -20.01
CA LEU A 8 8.24 -9.73 -18.59
C LEU A 8 7.70 -8.53 -17.78
N VAL A 9 8.21 -7.32 -18.02
CA VAL A 9 7.69 -6.11 -17.34
C VAL A 9 6.23 -5.86 -17.70
N LEU A 10 5.84 -6.04 -18.97
CA LEU A 10 4.46 -5.87 -19.40
C LEU A 10 3.52 -6.90 -18.78
N ILE A 11 3.94 -8.16 -18.64
CA ILE A 11 3.12 -9.19 -17.99
C ILE A 11 3.02 -8.90 -16.48
N LEU A 12 4.15 -8.63 -15.84
CA LEU A 12 4.25 -8.42 -14.39
C LEU A 12 3.37 -7.26 -13.92
N TRP A 13 3.31 -6.18 -14.68
CA TRP A 13 2.53 -4.99 -14.32
C TRP A 13 1.19 -4.92 -15.02
N GLY A 14 1.13 -5.30 -16.31
CA GLY A 14 -0.08 -5.21 -17.12
C GLY A 14 -1.19 -6.14 -16.66
N MET A 15 -0.87 -7.39 -16.29
CA MET A 15 -1.90 -8.32 -15.82
C MET A 15 -2.56 -7.86 -14.51
N PRO A 16 -1.82 -7.55 -13.43
CA PRO A 16 -2.43 -7.05 -12.20
C PRO A 16 -3.21 -5.75 -12.42
N THR A 17 -2.68 -4.79 -13.18
CA THR A 17 -3.40 -3.55 -13.49
C THR A 17 -4.70 -3.83 -14.24
N PHE A 18 -4.68 -4.74 -15.22
CA PHE A 18 -5.89 -5.13 -15.95
C PHE A 18 -6.95 -5.76 -15.03
N ILE A 19 -6.54 -6.66 -14.14
CA ILE A 19 -7.45 -7.31 -13.18
C ILE A 19 -8.09 -6.27 -12.26
N VAL A 20 -7.30 -5.35 -11.70
CA VAL A 20 -7.78 -4.29 -10.80
C VAL A 20 -8.73 -3.35 -11.53
N VAL A 21 -8.36 -2.86 -12.72
CA VAL A 21 -9.20 -1.95 -13.51
C VAL A 21 -10.51 -2.64 -13.91
N ARG A 22 -10.46 -3.89 -14.38
CA ARG A 22 -11.66 -4.65 -14.73
C ARG A 22 -12.56 -4.87 -13.52
N GLY A 23 -11.97 -5.21 -12.36
CA GLY A 23 -12.71 -5.36 -11.10
C GLY A 23 -13.41 -4.06 -10.72
N TYR A 24 -12.68 -2.94 -10.75
CA TYR A 24 -13.21 -1.62 -10.44
C TYR A 24 -14.34 -1.21 -11.38
N LEU A 25 -14.21 -1.44 -12.69
CA LEU A 25 -15.26 -1.07 -13.66
C LEU A 25 -16.58 -1.84 -13.42
N LYS A 26 -16.49 -3.09 -12.97
CA LYS A 26 -17.65 -3.94 -12.66
C LYS A 26 -18.36 -3.63 -11.35
N MET A 27 -17.75 -2.84 -10.46
CA MET A 27 -18.34 -2.47 -9.19
C MET A 27 -19.53 -1.51 -9.35
N ASN A 28 -20.47 -1.56 -8.40
CA ASN A 28 -21.54 -0.58 -8.29
C ASN A 28 -20.99 0.78 -7.82
N THR A 29 -21.83 1.80 -7.76
CA THR A 29 -21.40 3.17 -7.42
C THR A 29 -20.87 3.32 -5.99
N GLU A 30 -21.44 2.59 -5.03
CA GLU A 30 -21.03 2.68 -3.62
C GLU A 30 -19.67 1.99 -3.41
N ASP A 31 -19.50 0.80 -3.98
CA ASP A 31 -18.26 0.03 -3.94
C ASP A 31 -17.11 0.79 -4.63
N LYS A 32 -17.38 1.42 -5.78
CA LYS A 32 -16.41 2.28 -6.47
C LYS A 32 -15.94 3.43 -5.59
N LYS A 33 -16.88 4.09 -4.92
CA LYS A 33 -16.58 5.21 -4.01
C LYS A 33 -15.76 4.75 -2.82
N SER A 34 -16.11 3.61 -2.23
CA SER A 34 -15.35 3.01 -1.12
C SER A 34 -13.92 2.65 -1.57
N ALA A 35 -13.78 1.95 -2.69
CA ALA A 35 -12.47 1.55 -3.21
C ALA A 35 -11.55 2.74 -3.51
N ILE A 36 -12.10 3.82 -4.11
CA ILE A 36 -11.34 5.06 -4.31
C ILE A 36 -10.91 5.68 -2.98
N ASN A 37 -11.79 5.70 -1.97
CA ASN A 37 -11.46 6.25 -0.67
C ASN A 37 -10.33 5.45 0.01
N ASP A 38 -10.36 4.13 -0.10
CA ASP A 38 -9.29 3.26 0.42
C ASP A 38 -7.97 3.53 -0.30
N PHE A 39 -7.98 3.64 -1.64
CA PHE A 39 -6.78 3.97 -2.43
C PHE A 39 -6.26 5.38 -2.18
N ARG A 40 -7.14 6.33 -1.85
CA ARG A 40 -6.77 7.71 -1.47
C ARG A 40 -6.36 7.84 -0.01
N SER A 41 -6.53 6.80 0.80
CA SER A 41 -6.13 6.85 2.20
C SER A 41 -4.62 7.09 2.30
N ARG A 42 -4.23 7.94 3.26
CA ARG A 42 -2.82 8.25 3.50
C ARG A 42 -1.99 6.98 3.75
N ARG A 43 -2.58 6.02 4.47
CA ARG A 43 -1.99 4.71 4.72
C ARG A 43 -1.69 4.01 3.40
N PHE A 44 -2.68 3.81 2.54
CA PHE A 44 -2.51 3.10 1.26
C PHE A 44 -1.48 3.78 0.36
N ILE A 45 -1.53 5.11 0.23
CA ILE A 45 -0.60 5.87 -0.62
C ILE A 45 0.85 5.67 -0.14
N LEU A 46 1.09 5.86 1.16
CA LEU A 46 2.44 5.80 1.72
C LEU A 46 3.00 4.37 1.81
N THR A 47 2.15 3.35 1.84
CA THR A 47 2.58 1.95 1.86
C THR A 47 2.52 1.35 0.47
N THR A 48 1.36 0.84 0.07
CA THR A 48 1.11 0.11 -1.17
C THR A 48 1.40 0.97 -2.39
N GLY A 49 1.05 2.25 -2.36
CA GLY A 49 1.33 3.19 -3.45
C GLY A 49 2.84 3.36 -3.67
N PHE A 50 3.59 3.73 -2.63
CA PHE A 50 5.04 3.93 -2.71
C PHE A 50 5.79 2.66 -3.11
N ILE A 51 5.39 1.50 -2.58
CA ILE A 51 6.00 0.22 -2.94
C ILE A 51 5.75 -0.12 -4.41
N ASN A 52 4.51 -0.08 -4.86
CA ASN A 52 4.18 -0.44 -6.26
C ASN A 52 4.81 0.55 -7.23
N PHE A 53 4.70 1.86 -6.96
CA PHE A 53 5.29 2.89 -7.81
C PHE A 53 6.81 2.79 -7.83
N GLY A 54 7.44 2.61 -6.67
CA GLY A 54 8.89 2.45 -6.55
C GLY A 54 9.41 1.24 -7.29
N ALA A 55 8.78 0.07 -7.11
CA ALA A 55 9.14 -1.15 -7.82
C ALA A 55 8.92 -1.03 -9.34
N PHE A 56 7.83 -0.39 -9.77
CA PHE A 56 7.55 -0.15 -11.17
C PHE A 56 8.64 0.74 -11.80
N CYS A 57 8.94 1.88 -11.18
CA CYS A 57 10.00 2.76 -11.62
C CYS A 57 11.36 2.07 -11.63
N ALA A 58 11.71 1.29 -10.60
CA ALA A 58 12.96 0.55 -10.57
C ALA A 58 13.06 -0.43 -11.76
N HIS A 59 12.01 -1.23 -12.01
CA HIS A 59 11.95 -2.14 -13.16
C HIS A 59 12.10 -1.41 -14.50
N LEU A 60 11.44 -0.27 -14.69
CA LEU A 60 11.61 0.55 -15.90
C LEU A 60 13.03 1.12 -16.01
N GLY A 61 13.59 1.62 -14.90
CA GLY A 61 14.94 2.13 -14.84
C GLY A 61 15.98 1.07 -15.21
N PHE A 62 15.82 -0.17 -14.76
CA PHE A 62 16.66 -1.30 -15.16
C PHE A 62 16.45 -1.68 -16.62
N LEU A 63 15.22 -1.72 -17.10
CA LEU A 63 14.90 -2.10 -18.48
C LEU A 63 15.48 -1.14 -19.53
N PHE A 64 15.38 0.17 -19.25
CA PHE A 64 15.85 1.24 -20.14
C PHE A 64 17.25 1.77 -19.78
N ASP A 65 17.88 1.19 -18.76
CA ASP A 65 19.19 1.61 -18.25
C ASP A 65 19.27 3.09 -17.79
N ILE A 66 18.17 3.63 -17.28
CA ILE A 66 18.08 5.03 -16.84
C ILE A 66 18.41 5.13 -15.34
N SER A 67 19.66 5.45 -15.01
CA SER A 67 20.17 5.48 -13.62
C SER A 67 19.34 6.34 -12.67
N ILE A 68 18.87 7.51 -13.09
CA ILE A 68 18.03 8.40 -12.28
C ILE A 68 16.71 7.72 -11.89
N VAL A 69 16.09 7.01 -12.82
CA VAL A 69 14.80 6.33 -12.59
C VAL A 69 14.99 5.12 -11.66
N LYS A 70 16.12 4.40 -11.77
CA LYS A 70 16.49 3.33 -10.83
C LYS A 70 16.58 3.85 -9.40
N ILE A 71 17.32 4.95 -9.20
CA ILE A 71 17.54 5.54 -7.87
C ILE A 71 16.21 6.00 -7.27
N ILE A 72 15.40 6.74 -8.04
CA ILE A 72 14.09 7.20 -7.59
C ILE A 72 13.20 6.01 -7.22
N GLY A 73 13.13 4.99 -8.08
CA GLY A 73 12.32 3.80 -7.81
C GLY A 73 12.72 3.08 -6.52
N LEU A 74 14.02 2.88 -6.31
CA LEU A 74 14.55 2.27 -5.09
C LEU A 74 14.24 3.10 -3.84
N LEU A 75 14.36 4.44 -3.91
CA LEU A 75 14.03 5.33 -2.80
C LEU A 75 12.55 5.21 -2.40
N PHE A 76 11.64 5.26 -3.37
CA PHE A 76 10.20 5.10 -3.10
C PHE A 76 9.89 3.72 -2.51
N PHE A 77 10.51 2.66 -3.03
CA PHE A 77 10.32 1.31 -2.53
C PHE A 77 10.76 1.17 -1.07
N ILE A 78 11.95 1.68 -0.72
CA ILE A 78 12.48 1.66 0.64
C ILE A 78 11.58 2.48 1.58
N LEU A 79 11.18 3.69 1.19
CA LEU A 79 10.29 4.52 1.98
C LEU A 79 8.95 3.83 2.24
N GLY A 80 8.36 3.20 1.22
CA GLY A 80 7.13 2.44 1.37
C GLY A 80 7.27 1.27 2.35
N GLY A 81 8.40 0.56 2.32
CA GLY A 81 8.72 -0.48 3.30
C GLY A 81 8.81 0.05 4.74
N ILE A 82 9.48 1.20 4.94
CA ILE A 82 9.55 1.87 6.24
C ILE A 82 8.15 2.24 6.74
N PHE A 83 7.31 2.82 5.87
CA PHE A 83 5.94 3.18 6.24
C PHE A 83 5.08 1.97 6.61
N ILE A 84 5.27 0.81 5.97
CA ILE A 84 4.59 -0.43 6.39
C ILE A 84 4.98 -0.81 7.81
N ILE A 85 6.28 -0.83 8.11
CA ILE A 85 6.79 -1.21 9.45
C ILE A 85 6.20 -0.26 10.51
N VAL A 86 6.23 1.04 10.25
CA VAL A 86 5.67 2.06 11.14
C VAL A 86 4.16 1.87 11.31
N ASN A 87 3.42 1.61 10.23
CA ASN A 87 1.97 1.39 10.29
C ASN A 87 1.61 0.16 11.13
N ILE A 88 2.30 -0.97 10.90
CA ILE A 88 2.07 -2.21 11.67
C ILE A 88 2.39 -1.99 13.15
N TRP A 89 3.48 -1.28 13.45
CA TRP A 89 3.83 -0.98 14.83
C TRP A 89 2.77 -0.10 15.51
N ASN A 90 2.27 0.92 14.80
CA ASN A 90 1.25 1.81 15.31
C ASN A 90 -0.08 1.08 15.55
N GLU A 91 -0.52 0.23 14.62
CA GLU A 91 -1.75 -0.57 14.79
C GLU A 91 -1.66 -1.49 16.02
N ARG A 92 -0.52 -2.16 16.25
CA ARG A 92 -0.31 -2.99 17.44
C ARG A 92 -0.32 -2.18 18.72
N LYS A 93 0.31 -0.99 18.73
CA LYS A 93 0.31 -0.09 19.89
C LYS A 93 -1.10 0.42 20.20
N ILE A 94 -1.86 0.82 19.18
CA ILE A 94 -3.25 1.30 19.33
C ILE A 94 -4.15 0.18 19.85
N SER A 95 -4.02 -1.05 19.32
CA SER A 95 -4.80 -2.19 19.80
C SER A 95 -4.52 -2.52 21.27
N SER A 96 -3.27 -2.40 21.71
CA SER A 96 -2.88 -2.61 23.11
C SER A 96 -3.42 -1.49 24.03
N LEU A 97 -3.36 -0.22 23.60
CA LEU A 97 -3.92 0.90 24.36
C LEU A 97 -5.45 0.82 24.48
N PHE A 98 -6.14 0.36 23.44
CA PHE A 98 -7.59 0.14 23.46
C PHE A 98 -8.02 -0.89 24.51
N MET A 99 -7.29 -2.00 24.62
CA MET A 99 -7.55 -3.03 25.65
C MET A 99 -7.41 -2.47 27.07
N ILE A 100 -6.37 -1.66 27.32
CA ILE A 100 -6.13 -1.05 28.64
C ILE A 100 -7.27 -0.08 29.00
N ILE A 101 -7.69 0.75 28.05
CA ILE A 101 -8.80 1.69 28.26
C ILE A 101 -10.11 0.95 28.55
N LEU A 102 -10.40 -0.14 27.83
CA LEU A 102 -11.59 -0.98 28.07
C LEU A 102 -11.58 -1.58 29.49
N ILE A 103 -10.43 -2.07 29.95
CA ILE A 103 -10.28 -2.62 31.32
C ILE A 103 -10.53 -1.53 32.37
N VAL A 104 -9.98 -0.32 32.17
CA VAL A 104 -10.18 0.81 33.10
C VAL A 104 -11.64 1.22 33.16
N ILE A 105 -12.33 1.32 32.01
CA ILE A 105 -13.76 1.65 31.97
C ILE A 105 -14.59 0.58 32.68
N PHE A 106 -14.29 -0.71 32.44
CA PHE A 106 -14.97 -1.81 33.12
C PHE A 106 -14.79 -1.74 34.64
N PHE A 107 -13.56 -1.53 35.12
CA PHE A 107 -13.29 -1.41 36.56
C PHE A 107 -13.99 -0.22 37.21
N VAL A 108 -13.99 0.95 36.55
CA VAL A 108 -14.70 2.14 37.05
C VAL A 108 -16.21 1.94 37.04
N GLY A 109 -16.76 1.27 36.02
CA GLY A 109 -18.18 0.95 35.93
C GLY A 109 -18.65 -0.02 37.01
N VAL A 110 -17.86 -1.07 37.29
CA VAL A 110 -18.12 -2.02 38.37
C VAL A 110 -18.03 -1.35 39.75
N TRP A 111 -17.09 -0.43 39.95
CA TRP A 111 -16.95 0.29 41.23
C TRP A 111 -18.13 1.24 41.53
N LYS A 112 -18.84 1.68 40.49
CA LYS A 112 -19.94 2.65 40.60
C LYS A 112 -21.33 2.02 40.78
N ASN A 113 -21.43 0.69 40.73
CA ASN A 113 -22.67 -0.08 40.76
C ASN A 113 -22.70 -1.00 41.99
#